data_AF-A0A291GK55-F1
#
_entry.id   AF-A0A291GK55-F1
#
_cell.length_a   1.000
_cell.length_b   1.000
_cell.length_c   1.000
_cell.angle_alpha   90.00
_cell.angle_beta   90.00
_cell.angle_gamma   90.00
#
_symmetry.space_group_name_H-M   'P 1'
#
loop_
_entity.id
_entity.type
_entity.pdbx_description
1 polymer ?
#
loop_
_entity_poly.entity_id
_entity_poly.type
_entity_poly.pdbx_seq_one_letter_code
_entity_poly.pdbx_strand_id
1 'polypeptide(L)'
;MSTDLPAGSGPQEDRDGAPAAGQGSAAPVPVVMVVSAPWAGPSRPAPTVLRELGRRWGSAVQVLLVEDPSEQFLEDWSVEVLPTWLKLLPGTGPSAAGVSEELILGALTGTDLTGLEVTLAGPWHLEHRRTGAQPKHVIDAEFGPGH
;
A
#
# COMPACT_ATOMS: atom_id res chain seq x y z
N MET A 1 -2.15 77.68 -19.42
CA MET A 1 -1.76 76.35 -19.90
C MET A 1 -1.90 75.41 -18.72
N SER A 2 -3.04 74.71 -18.66
CA SER A 2 -3.41 73.81 -17.58
C SER A 2 -2.76 72.45 -17.78
N THR A 3 -2.21 71.88 -16.72
CA THR A 3 -1.62 70.53 -16.74
C THR A 3 -2.69 69.52 -16.33
N ASP A 4 -2.87 68.54 -17.20
CA ASP A 4 -3.77 67.39 -17.11
C ASP A 4 -3.44 66.45 -15.93
N LEU A 5 -4.48 65.85 -15.35
CA LEU A 5 -4.45 64.56 -14.64
C LEU A 5 -5.19 63.54 -15.52
N PRO A 6 -4.76 62.28 -15.53
CA PRO A 6 -5.75 61.26 -15.18
C PRO A 6 -5.23 60.15 -14.26
N ALA A 7 -6.12 59.76 -13.35
CA ALA A 7 -6.11 58.47 -12.69
C ALA A 7 -6.71 57.41 -13.63
N GLY A 8 -6.10 56.22 -13.66
CA GLY A 8 -6.60 55.05 -14.35
C GLY A 8 -6.06 53.78 -13.71
N SER A 9 -6.85 53.22 -12.80
CA SER A 9 -6.64 51.91 -12.17
C SER A 9 -6.95 50.79 -13.17
N GLY A 10 -6.07 49.80 -13.27
CA GLY A 10 -6.32 48.49 -13.89
C GLY A 10 -5.67 47.40 -13.04
N PRO A 11 -6.39 46.33 -12.66
CA PRO A 11 -5.83 45.21 -11.91
C PRO A 11 -5.40 44.09 -12.87
N GLN A 12 -4.27 43.43 -12.61
CA GLN A 12 -4.13 42.02 -12.98
C GLN A 12 -3.07 41.33 -12.11
N GLU A 13 -3.55 40.39 -11.30
CA GLU A 13 -2.77 39.40 -10.58
C GLU A 13 -1.88 38.63 -11.58
N ASP A 14 -0.56 38.63 -11.37
CA ASP A 14 0.29 37.57 -11.90
C ASP A 14 0.51 36.57 -10.76
N ARG A 15 -0.40 35.60 -10.74
CA ARG A 15 -0.41 34.49 -9.81
C ARG A 15 0.76 33.56 -10.09
N ASP A 16 1.35 33.11 -9.00
CA ASP A 16 1.86 31.75 -8.84
C ASP A 16 2.70 31.19 -9.97
N GLY A 17 4.01 31.42 -9.86
CA GLY A 17 5.00 30.46 -10.34
C GLY A 17 4.82 29.13 -9.62
N ALA A 18 3.92 28.28 -10.11
CA ALA A 18 3.84 26.89 -9.71
C ALA A 18 5.17 26.20 -10.02
N PRO A 19 5.83 25.53 -9.06
CA PRO A 19 6.92 24.66 -9.40
C PRO A 19 6.34 23.49 -10.19
N ALA A 20 6.88 23.27 -11.39
CA ALA A 20 6.66 22.07 -12.18
C ALA A 20 7.13 20.86 -11.35
N ALA A 21 6.20 20.26 -10.61
CA ALA A 21 6.39 18.94 -10.04
C ALA A 21 6.31 17.94 -11.19
N GLY A 22 7.46 17.71 -11.85
CA GLY A 22 7.71 16.48 -12.58
C GLY A 22 7.66 15.33 -11.59
N GLN A 23 6.45 14.91 -11.22
CA GLN A 23 6.22 13.64 -10.55
C GLN A 23 6.41 12.59 -11.64
N GLY A 24 7.64 12.10 -11.80
CA GLY A 24 7.87 10.86 -12.50
C GLY A 24 6.91 9.83 -11.89
N SER A 25 5.93 9.39 -12.68
CA SER A 25 4.97 8.39 -12.24
C SER A 25 5.74 7.11 -11.98
N ALA A 26 6.14 6.90 -10.71
CA ALA A 26 6.73 5.66 -10.28
C ALA A 26 5.70 4.57 -10.57
N ALA A 27 6.14 3.48 -11.20
CA ALA A 27 5.24 2.37 -11.49
C ALA A 27 4.58 1.90 -10.18
N PRO A 28 3.28 1.57 -10.19
CA PRO A 28 2.58 1.12 -9.00
C PRO A 28 3.29 -0.14 -8.43
N VAL A 29 3.73 -0.07 -7.17
CA VAL A 29 4.51 -1.15 -6.53
C VAL A 29 3.56 -2.13 -5.83
N PRO A 30 3.72 -3.46 -6.01
CA PRO A 30 2.93 -4.45 -5.28
C PRO A 30 3.19 -4.38 -3.76
N VAL A 31 2.18 -4.76 -2.98
CA VAL A 31 2.27 -4.87 -1.52
C VAL A 31 2.19 -6.33 -1.10
N VAL A 32 3.11 -6.77 -0.26
CA VAL A 32 3.03 -8.06 0.43
C VAL A 32 2.69 -7.81 1.89
N MET A 33 1.52 -8.27 2.30
CA MET A 33 1.03 -8.15 3.67
C MET A 33 1.08 -9.51 4.38
N VAL A 34 1.54 -9.52 5.63
CA VAL A 34 1.42 -10.68 6.51
C VAL A 34 0.50 -10.35 7.67
N VAL A 35 -0.54 -11.17 7.83
CA VAL A 35 -1.41 -11.17 8.99
C VAL A 35 -0.90 -12.23 9.95
N SER A 36 -0.55 -11.83 11.18
CA SER A 36 0.17 -12.65 12.15
C SER A 36 -0.29 -12.35 13.57
N ALA A 37 -0.04 -13.28 14.48
CA ALA A 37 -0.19 -13.03 15.91
C ALA A 37 0.81 -13.86 16.73
N PRO A 38 1.46 -13.29 17.77
CA PRO A 38 2.47 -13.96 18.59
C PRO A 38 1.95 -15.19 19.36
N TRP A 39 0.65 -15.22 19.67
CA TRP A 39 0.01 -16.36 20.35
C TRP A 39 -0.17 -17.58 19.43
N ALA A 40 -0.18 -17.39 18.11
CA ALA A 40 -0.22 -18.46 17.14
C ALA A 40 1.20 -19.01 16.91
N GLY A 41 1.49 -20.18 17.48
CA GLY A 41 2.81 -20.83 17.37
C GLY A 41 3.39 -20.88 15.93
N PRO A 42 2.60 -21.28 14.92
CA PRO A 42 3.03 -21.26 13.51
C PRO A 42 3.39 -19.87 12.95
N SER A 43 2.90 -18.79 13.55
CA SER A 43 3.12 -17.42 13.07
C SER A 43 4.46 -16.82 13.48
N ARG A 44 5.10 -17.36 14.52
CA ARG A 44 6.38 -16.84 15.08
C ARG A 44 7.46 -16.52 14.03
N PRO A 45 7.73 -17.37 13.02
CA PRO A 45 8.75 -17.04 12.02
C PRO A 45 8.31 -15.99 10.99
N ALA A 46 7.00 -15.79 10.77
CA ALA A 46 6.51 -15.02 9.62
C ALA A 46 6.95 -13.54 9.61
N PRO A 47 6.92 -12.77 10.73
CA PRO A 47 7.45 -11.41 10.75
C PRO A 47 8.95 -11.34 10.40
N THR A 48 9.72 -12.34 10.82
CA THR A 48 11.17 -12.39 10.53
C THR A 48 11.41 -12.70 9.05
N VAL A 49 10.66 -13.65 8.48
CA VAL A 49 10.71 -13.98 7.05
C VAL A 49 10.33 -12.77 6.20
N LEU A 50 9.24 -12.06 6.57
CA LEU A 50 8.82 -10.84 5.87
C LEU A 50 9.91 -9.77 5.89
N ARG A 51 10.57 -9.55 7.03
CA ARG A 51 11.66 -8.56 7.13
C ARG A 51 12.88 -8.95 6.30
N GLU A 52 13.26 -10.23 6.29
CA GLU A 52 14.37 -10.72 5.46
C GLU A 52 14.08 -10.52 3.98
N LEU A 53 12.89 -10.93 3.53
CA LEU A 53 12.48 -10.86 2.13
C LEU A 53 12.23 -9.41 1.69
N GLY A 54 11.57 -8.59 2.50
CA GLY A 54 11.36 -7.17 2.20
C GLY A 54 12.67 -6.41 2.00
N ARG A 55 13.72 -6.72 2.79
CA ARG A 55 15.07 -6.16 2.56
C ARG A 55 15.69 -6.62 1.24
N ARG A 56 15.44 -7.88 0.83
CA ARG A 56 15.93 -8.44 -0.43
C ARG A 56 15.21 -7.84 -1.65
N TRP A 57 13.90 -7.71 -1.57
CA TRP A 57 13.07 -7.15 -2.64
C TRP A 57 13.27 -5.64 -2.81
N GLY A 58 13.69 -4.94 -1.75
CA GLY A 58 13.98 -3.51 -1.80
C GLY A 58 12.75 -2.71 -2.21
N SER A 59 12.91 -1.77 -3.13
CA SER A 59 11.81 -0.93 -3.61
C SER A 59 10.88 -1.62 -4.62
N ALA A 60 11.14 -2.87 -4.98
CA ALA A 60 10.31 -3.60 -5.96
C ALA A 60 9.01 -4.16 -5.33
N VAL A 61 8.96 -4.28 -4.00
CA VAL A 61 7.79 -4.74 -3.25
C VAL A 61 7.72 -3.94 -1.94
N GLN A 62 6.55 -3.36 -1.65
CA GLN A 62 6.29 -2.79 -0.34
C GLN A 62 5.77 -3.87 0.60
N VAL A 63 6.20 -3.88 1.86
CA VAL A 63 5.75 -4.90 2.83
C VAL A 63 5.02 -4.28 4.01
N LEU A 64 3.97 -4.98 4.46
CA LEU A 64 3.19 -4.62 5.64
C LEU A 64 3.02 -5.83 6.56
N LEU A 65 3.11 -5.60 7.87
CA LEU A 65 2.80 -6.57 8.90
C LEU A 65 1.58 -6.09 9.69
N VAL A 66 0.53 -6.92 9.73
CA VAL A 66 -0.60 -6.79 10.64
C VAL A 66 -0.38 -7.79 11.77
N GLU A 67 -0.01 -7.29 12.94
CA GLU A 67 0.22 -8.09 14.14
C GLU A 67 -0.96 -7.92 15.11
N ASP A 68 -1.40 -9.03 15.71
CA ASP A 68 -2.58 -9.09 16.58
C ASP A 68 -3.84 -8.46 15.94
N PRO A 69 -4.27 -8.96 14.77
CA PRO A 69 -5.45 -8.44 14.07
C PRO A 69 -6.72 -8.55 14.93
N SER A 70 -7.63 -7.59 14.78
CA SER A 70 -8.95 -7.66 15.40
C SER A 70 -9.80 -8.76 14.76
N GLU A 71 -10.80 -9.26 15.48
CA GLU A 71 -11.76 -10.24 14.94
C GLU A 71 -12.48 -9.69 13.69
N GLN A 72 -12.86 -8.40 13.71
CA GLN A 72 -13.46 -7.74 12.56
C GLN A 72 -12.54 -7.75 11.34
N PHE A 73 -11.25 -7.46 11.52
CA PHE A 73 -10.27 -7.54 10.42
C PHE A 73 -10.21 -8.96 9.86
N LEU A 74 -10.14 -9.97 10.73
CA LEU A 74 -10.12 -11.37 10.31
C LEU A 74 -11.38 -11.75 9.52
N GLU A 75 -12.55 -11.28 9.94
CA GLU A 75 -13.82 -11.53 9.25
C GLU A 75 -13.88 -10.81 7.88
N ASP A 76 -13.63 -9.49 7.85
CA ASP A 76 -13.66 -8.67 6.64
C ASP A 76 -12.70 -9.18 5.56
N TRP A 77 -11.56 -9.70 5.99
CA TRP A 77 -10.54 -10.27 5.12
C TRP A 77 -10.67 -11.78 4.94
N SER A 78 -11.66 -12.43 5.57
CA SER A 78 -11.86 -13.87 5.55
C SER A 78 -10.58 -14.66 5.90
N VAL A 79 -9.83 -14.20 6.92
CA VAL A 79 -8.60 -14.84 7.40
C VAL A 79 -8.95 -15.82 8.52
N GLU A 80 -8.99 -17.10 8.19
CA GLU A 80 -9.32 -18.17 9.14
C GLU A 80 -8.09 -18.80 9.81
N VAL A 81 -6.91 -18.64 9.21
CA VAL A 81 -5.67 -19.29 9.64
C VAL A 81 -4.54 -18.28 9.73
N LEU A 82 -3.73 -18.33 10.80
CA LEU A 82 -2.53 -17.53 10.95
C LEU A 82 -1.26 -18.39 10.84
N PRO A 83 -0.17 -17.87 10.26
CA PRO A 83 -0.09 -16.58 9.57
C PRO A 83 -0.78 -16.68 8.20
N THR A 84 -1.24 -15.54 7.66
CA THR A 84 -1.73 -15.45 6.27
C THR A 84 -0.95 -14.40 5.51
N TRP A 85 -0.46 -14.78 4.33
CA TRP A 85 0.28 -13.97 3.37
C TRP A 85 -0.65 -13.50 2.26
N LEU A 86 -0.59 -12.22 1.94
CA LEU A 86 -1.44 -11.58 0.94
C LEU A 86 -0.56 -10.79 -0.02
N LYS A 87 -0.77 -10.96 -1.32
CA LYS A 87 -0.16 -10.12 -2.36
C LYS A 87 -1.25 -9.21 -2.90
N LEU A 88 -1.01 -7.92 -2.83
CA LEU A 88 -1.92 -6.91 -3.32
C LEU A 88 -1.26 -6.13 -4.43
N LEU A 89 -2.03 -5.88 -5.47
CA LEU A 89 -1.61 -5.07 -6.60
C LEU A 89 -2.40 -3.75 -6.57
N PRO A 90 -1.78 -2.63 -6.97
CA PRO A 90 -2.50 -1.39 -7.18
C PRO A 90 -3.62 -1.57 -8.20
N GLY A 91 -4.84 -1.22 -7.83
CA GLY A 91 -5.98 -1.24 -8.73
C GLY A 91 -5.97 -0.06 -9.70
N THR A 92 -6.59 -0.22 -10.86
CA THR A 92 -6.83 0.88 -11.80
C THR A 92 -8.32 1.19 -11.85
N GLY A 93 -8.81 2.04 -10.94
CA GLY A 93 -10.16 2.60 -11.06
C GLY A 93 -10.84 3.01 -9.76
N PRO A 94 -11.84 3.91 -9.81
CA PRO A 94 -12.72 4.15 -8.68
C PRO A 94 -13.47 2.84 -8.37
N SER A 95 -13.52 2.45 -7.09
CA SER A 95 -14.23 1.26 -6.60
C SER A 95 -15.67 1.27 -7.13
N ALA A 96 -15.91 0.56 -8.22
CA ALA A 96 -17.20 0.50 -8.87
C ALA A 96 -17.92 -0.71 -8.28
N ALA A 97 -18.87 -0.43 -7.40
CA ALA A 97 -19.82 -1.43 -6.93
C ALA A 97 -20.53 -2.03 -8.16
N GLY A 98 -20.19 -3.27 -8.51
CA GLY A 98 -20.87 -3.98 -9.59
C GLY A 98 -20.02 -5.01 -10.31
N VAL A 99 -20.04 -6.23 -9.78
CA VAL A 99 -19.82 -7.50 -10.50
C VAL A 99 -18.37 -7.79 -10.94
N SER A 100 -17.51 -8.07 -9.96
CA SER A 100 -16.53 -9.18 -9.97
C SER A 100 -16.17 -9.48 -8.51
N GLU A 101 -15.90 -10.74 -8.16
CA GLU A 101 -15.53 -11.22 -6.81
C GLU A 101 -14.15 -10.70 -6.33
N GLU A 102 -13.74 -9.54 -6.84
CA GLU A 102 -12.44 -8.92 -6.62
C GLU A 102 -12.58 -7.91 -5.49
N LEU A 103 -11.99 -8.21 -4.34
CA LEU A 103 -11.99 -7.34 -3.17
C LEU A 103 -11.20 -6.05 -3.49
N ILE A 104 -11.90 -4.96 -3.82
CA ILE A 104 -11.29 -3.64 -4.03
C ILE A 104 -11.22 -2.91 -2.68
N LEU A 105 -10.00 -2.69 -2.20
CA LEU A 105 -9.72 -2.08 -0.91
C LEU A 105 -9.32 -0.61 -1.08
N GLY A 106 -9.94 0.26 -0.28
CA GLY A 106 -9.68 1.70 -0.31
C GLY A 106 -8.36 2.11 0.36
N ALA A 107 -7.86 1.32 1.29
CA ALA A 107 -6.58 1.53 1.94
C ALA A 107 -6.05 0.21 2.54
N LEU A 108 -4.74 0.16 2.77
CA LEU A 108 -4.06 -0.91 3.51
C LEU A 108 -3.37 -0.30 4.72
N THR A 109 -3.58 -0.88 5.90
CA THR A 109 -2.93 -0.43 7.13
C THR A 109 -2.12 -1.58 7.72
N GLY A 110 -0.94 -1.26 8.23
CA GLY A 110 -0.08 -2.21 8.92
C GLY A 110 1.19 -1.53 9.40
N THR A 111 2.16 -2.32 9.83
CA THR A 111 3.50 -1.85 10.19
C THR A 111 4.50 -2.14 9.08
N ASP A 112 5.41 -1.20 8.81
CA ASP A 112 6.46 -1.38 7.81
C ASP A 112 7.68 -2.13 8.37
N LEU A 113 8.77 -2.20 7.57
CA LEU A 113 10.03 -2.85 8.00
C LEU A 113 10.72 -2.18 9.20
N THR A 114 10.38 -0.93 9.48
CA THR A 114 10.91 -0.16 10.61
C THR A 114 10.05 -0.33 11.86
N GLY A 115 8.86 -0.93 11.73
CA GLY A 115 7.88 -1.08 12.79
C GLY A 115 6.97 0.15 12.96
N LEU A 116 7.00 1.09 12.01
CA LEU A 116 6.11 2.24 12.02
C LEU A 116 4.78 1.87 11.37
N GLU A 117 3.69 2.37 11.95
CA GLU A 117 2.36 2.25 11.36
C GLU A 117 2.29 3.08 10.06
N VAL A 118 1.81 2.46 9.00
CA VAL A 118 1.69 3.04 7.67
C VAL A 118 0.31 2.69 7.10
N THR A 119 -0.31 3.69 6.49
CA THR A 119 -1.53 3.53 5.68
C THR A 119 -1.21 3.83 4.22
N LEU A 120 -1.47 2.87 3.34
CA LEU A 120 -1.31 2.99 1.90
C LEU A 120 -2.68 3.23 1.27
N ALA A 121 -2.87 4.41 0.69
CA ALA A 121 -4.09 4.72 -0.06
C ALA A 121 -4.22 3.80 -1.28
N GLY A 122 -5.44 3.32 -1.52
CA GLY A 122 -5.78 2.45 -2.65
C GLY A 122 -6.12 3.22 -3.93
N PRO A 123 -6.80 2.55 -4.88
CA PRO A 123 -7.39 1.23 -4.76
C PRO A 123 -6.36 0.08 -4.75
N TRP A 124 -6.67 -1.01 -4.05
CA TRP A 124 -5.89 -2.25 -4.06
C TRP A 124 -6.77 -3.44 -4.41
N HIS A 125 -6.24 -4.41 -5.14
CA HIS A 125 -6.88 -5.70 -5.36
C HIS A 125 -6.02 -6.83 -4.79
N LEU A 126 -6.66 -7.81 -4.18
CA LEU A 126 -6.00 -9.00 -3.67
C LEU A 126 -5.70 -9.95 -4.84
N GLU A 127 -4.42 -10.12 -5.17
CA GLU A 127 -3.97 -10.99 -6.26
C GLU A 127 -3.72 -12.42 -5.77
N HIS A 128 -3.06 -12.58 -4.63
CA HIS A 128 -2.65 -13.89 -4.13
C HIS A 128 -2.83 -14.01 -2.62
N ARG A 129 -3.20 -15.20 -2.17
CA ARG A 129 -3.33 -15.56 -0.75
C ARG A 129 -2.67 -16.88 -0.46
N ARG A 130 -1.94 -16.93 0.65
CA ARG A 130 -1.40 -18.19 1.19
C ARG A 130 -1.48 -18.24 2.71
N THR A 131 -1.90 -19.38 3.24
CA THR A 131 -2.05 -19.58 4.69
C THR A 131 -0.93 -20.46 5.26
N GLY A 132 -0.72 -20.33 6.57
CA GLY A 132 0.18 -21.15 7.36
C GLY A 132 1.65 -20.74 7.29
N ALA A 133 2.46 -21.41 8.11
CA ALA A 133 3.90 -21.24 8.13
C ALA A 133 4.51 -21.83 6.85
N GLN A 134 5.29 -21.02 6.11
CA GLN A 134 5.92 -21.45 4.87
C GLN A 134 7.44 -21.19 4.92
N PRO A 135 8.25 -22.02 4.23
CA PRO A 135 9.66 -21.72 4.03
C PRO A 135 9.85 -20.41 3.25
N LYS A 136 10.90 -19.64 3.57
CA LYS A 136 11.16 -18.34 2.90
C LYS A 136 11.28 -18.42 1.38
N HIS A 137 11.84 -19.50 0.83
CA HIS A 137 12.01 -19.64 -0.61
C HIS A 137 10.67 -19.83 -1.35
N VAL A 138 9.67 -20.40 -0.67
CA VAL A 138 8.31 -20.53 -1.20
C VAL A 138 7.64 -19.16 -1.25
N ILE A 139 7.77 -18.37 -0.17
CA ILE A 139 7.27 -16.99 -0.16
C ILE A 139 7.99 -16.13 -1.20
N ASP A 140 9.30 -16.26 -1.32
CA ASP A 140 10.11 -15.53 -2.32
C ASP A 140 9.60 -15.80 -3.75
N ALA A 141 9.36 -17.06 -4.08
CA ALA A 141 8.88 -17.46 -5.41
C ALA A 141 7.46 -16.97 -5.75
N GLU A 142 6.57 -16.88 -4.75
CA GLU A 142 5.15 -16.54 -4.99
C GLU A 142 4.82 -15.06 -4.79
N PHE A 143 5.57 -14.39 -3.92
CA PHE A 143 5.29 -13.01 -3.50
C PHE A 143 6.38 -12.01 -3.91
N GLY A 144 7.57 -12.51 -4.29
CA GLY A 144 8.66 -11.67 -4.74
C GLY A 144 8.36 -10.97 -6.08
N PRO A 145 9.18 -9.97 -6.43
CA PRO A 145 9.13 -9.36 -7.75
C PRO A 145 9.49 -10.46 -8.77
N GLY A 146 8.60 -10.74 -9.71
CA GLY A 146 8.79 -11.79 -10.72
C GLY A 146 10.19 -11.70 -11.34
N HIS A 147 10.86 -12.85 -11.47
CA HIS A 147 12.21 -12.96 -12.00
C HIS A 147 12.33 -12.48 -13.45
#